data_AF-A0A0Q3W2T2-F1
#
_entry.id   AF-A0A0Q3W2T2-F1
#
_cell.length_a   1.000
_cell.length_b   1.000
_cell.length_c   1.000
_cell.angle_alpha   90.00
_cell.angle_beta   90.00
_cell.angle_gamma   90.00
#
_symmetry.space_group_name_H-M   'P 1'
#
loop_
_entity.id
_entity.type
_entity.pdbx_description
1 polymer ?
#
loop_
_entity_poly.entity_id
_entity_poly.type
_entity_poly.pdbx_seq_one_letter_code
_entity_poly.pdbx_strand_id
1 'polypeptide(L)'
;MLKDSLVQLFKENDDSRKIIMEHGIQLLKDIIKVADGVNLINFTERFEFIQKNSSNYTAYRQLDELFKEAKKKIAVKRIMNDK
;
A
#
# COMPACT_ATOMS: atom_id res chain seq x y z
N MET A 1 0.67 -11.11 8.93
CA MET A 1 0.02 -12.05 7.97
C MET A 1 0.35 -11.67 6.53
N LEU A 2 -0.28 -10.70 5.84
CA LEU A 2 0.06 -10.38 4.43
C LEU A 2 1.50 -9.88 4.20
N LYS A 3 2.01 -9.07 5.14
CA LYS A 3 3.34 -8.48 5.09
C LYS A 3 4.46 -9.53 5.14
N ASP A 4 4.34 -10.46 6.08
CA ASP A 4 5.35 -11.48 6.34
C ASP A 4 5.40 -12.48 5.19
N SER A 5 4.23 -12.83 4.63
CA SER A 5 4.12 -13.65 3.43
C SER A 5 4.77 -13.00 2.20
N LEU A 6 4.57 -11.69 1.98
CA LEU A 6 5.23 -10.99 0.86
C LEU A 6 6.76 -10.97 1.01
N VAL A 7 7.28 -10.69 2.20
CA VAL A 7 8.74 -10.71 2.45
C VAL A 7 9.32 -12.08 2.12
N GLN A 8 8.63 -13.16 2.49
CA GLN A 8 9.07 -14.51 2.20
C GLN A 8 9.02 -14.83 0.69
N LEU A 9 7.93 -14.49 0.00
CA LEU A 9 7.82 -14.72 -1.45
C LEU A 9 8.85 -13.92 -2.26
N PHE A 10 9.21 -12.71 -1.80
CA PHE A 10 10.31 -11.95 -2.41
C PHE A 10 11.69 -12.60 -2.19
N LYS A 11 11.91 -13.29 -1.07
CA LYS A 11 13.14 -14.06 -0.83
C LYS A 11 13.19 -15.35 -1.65
N GLU A 12 12.05 -16.00 -1.82
CA GLU A 12 11.91 -17.27 -2.54
C GLU A 12 11.82 -17.07 -4.06
N ASN A 13 11.77 -15.82 -4.55
CA ASN A 13 11.50 -15.49 -5.95
C ASN A 13 10.24 -16.17 -6.51
N ASP A 14 9.23 -16.37 -5.65
CA ASP A 14 7.95 -16.98 -6.02
C ASP A 14 7.08 -15.97 -6.78
N ASP A 15 6.65 -16.34 -7.98
CA ASP A 15 5.89 -15.45 -8.88
C ASP A 15 4.50 -15.07 -8.35
N SER A 16 3.98 -15.80 -7.37
CA SER A 16 2.77 -15.44 -6.61
C SER A 16 2.90 -14.08 -5.91
N ARG A 17 4.13 -13.58 -5.71
CA ARG A 17 4.38 -12.21 -5.20
C ARG A 17 3.70 -11.14 -6.06
N LYS A 18 3.61 -11.34 -7.38
CA LYS A 18 2.98 -10.39 -8.30
C LYS A 18 1.47 -10.28 -8.04
N ILE A 19 0.81 -11.43 -7.88
CA ILE A 19 -0.63 -11.50 -7.59
C ILE A 19 -0.94 -10.80 -6.25
N ILE A 20 -0.14 -11.06 -5.23
CA ILE A 20 -0.34 -10.42 -3.92
C ILE A 20 -0.06 -8.91 -3.98
N MET A 21 0.95 -8.48 -4.75
CA MET A 21 1.21 -7.07 -4.99
C MET A 21 0.05 -6.37 -5.72
N GLU A 22 -0.51 -6.98 -6.75
CA GLU A 22 -1.68 -6.46 -7.47
C GLU A 22 -2.89 -6.32 -6.55
N HIS A 23 -3.18 -7.32 -5.72
CA HIS A 23 -4.21 -7.23 -4.69
C HIS A 23 -3.95 -6.10 -3.70
N GLY A 24 -2.69 -5.91 -3.26
CA GLY A 24 -2.31 -4.83 -2.36
C GLY A 24 -2.50 -3.44 -2.98
N ILE A 25 -2.14 -3.29 -4.25
CA ILE A 25 -2.33 -2.05 -5.02
C ILE A 25 -3.83 -1.71 -5.12
N GLN A 26 -4.65 -2.71 -5.48
CA GLN A 26 -6.09 -2.53 -5.61
C GLN A 26 -6.73 -2.17 -4.25
N LEU A 27 -6.35 -2.87 -3.19
CA LEU A 27 -6.83 -2.58 -1.84
C LEU A 27 -6.47 -1.16 -1.38
N LEU A 28 -5.24 -0.71 -1.62
CA LEU A 28 -4.83 0.66 -1.28
C LEU A 28 -5.67 1.69 -2.05
N LYS A 29 -5.92 1.46 -3.35
CA LYS A 29 -6.76 2.33 -4.18
C LYS A 29 -8.17 2.45 -3.62
N ASP A 30 -8.77 1.33 -3.22
CA ASP A 30 -10.12 1.31 -2.65
C ASP A 30 -10.18 2.02 -1.29
N ILE A 31 -9.18 1.82 -0.43
CA ILE A 31 -9.06 2.53 0.85
C ILE A 31 -9.00 4.04 0.62
N ILE A 32 -8.17 4.51 -0.30
CA ILE A 32 -8.01 5.95 -0.57
C ILE A 32 -9.30 6.55 -1.15
N LYS A 33 -10.00 5.82 -2.02
CA LYS A 33 -11.30 6.24 -2.55
C LYS A 33 -12.34 6.41 -1.44
N VAL A 34 -12.40 5.49 -0.48
CA VAL A 34 -13.34 5.55 0.65
C VAL A 34 -12.92 6.59 1.70
N ALA A 35 -11.63 6.80 1.89
CA ALA A 35 -11.09 7.66 2.95
C ALA A 35 -11.27 9.17 2.69
N ASP A 36 -11.69 9.57 1.49
CA ASP A 36 -11.97 10.92 0.97
C ASP A 36 -11.14 12.07 1.57
N GLY A 37 -10.28 12.71 0.79
CA GLY A 37 -9.43 13.81 1.27
C GLY A 37 -8.23 13.38 2.13
N VAL A 38 -7.90 12.08 2.19
CA VAL A 38 -6.62 11.62 2.74
C VAL A 38 -5.51 11.80 1.69
N ASN A 39 -4.73 12.86 1.85
CA ASN A 39 -3.56 13.11 1.00
C ASN A 39 -2.35 12.33 1.52
N LEU A 40 -1.85 11.31 0.81
CA LEU A 40 -0.57 10.67 1.17
C LEU A 40 0.61 11.43 0.56
N ILE A 41 1.81 11.27 1.14
CA ILE A 41 2.99 11.99 0.67
C ILE A 41 3.43 11.41 -0.67
N ASN A 42 3.52 12.27 -1.70
CA ASN A 42 3.91 11.92 -3.07
C ASN A 42 3.15 10.69 -3.59
N PHE A 43 1.85 10.65 -3.31
CA PHE A 43 1.02 9.47 -3.60
C PHE A 43 1.10 9.07 -5.07
N THR A 44 0.91 10.02 -5.98
CA THR A 44 0.86 9.77 -7.41
C THR A 44 2.16 9.15 -7.91
N GLU A 45 3.32 9.75 -7.62
CA GLU A 45 4.61 9.26 -8.10
C GLU A 45 4.95 7.88 -7.52
N ARG A 46 4.68 7.69 -6.22
CA ARG A 46 4.93 6.41 -5.56
C ARG A 46 3.99 5.32 -6.05
N PHE A 47 2.72 5.65 -6.26
CA PHE A 47 1.73 4.70 -6.73
C PHE A 47 2.04 4.26 -8.17
N GLU A 48 2.37 5.20 -9.05
CA GLU A 48 2.83 4.88 -10.42
C GLU A 48 4.10 4.02 -10.40
N PHE A 49 5.07 4.33 -9.53
CA PHE A 49 6.27 3.53 -9.38
C PHE A 49 5.95 2.10 -8.96
N ILE A 50 5.06 1.92 -7.98
CA ILE A 50 4.64 0.59 -7.49
C ILE A 50 3.96 -0.21 -8.61
N GLN A 51 3.07 0.41 -9.38
CA GLN A 51 2.38 -0.24 -10.50
C GLN A 51 3.35 -0.70 -11.59
N LYS A 52 4.34 0.14 -11.92
CA LYS A 52 5.35 -0.17 -12.95
C LYS A 52 6.38 -1.22 -12.49
N ASN A 53 6.58 -1.37 -11.18
CA ASN A 53 7.67 -2.16 -10.60
C ASN A 53 7.19 -3.22 -9.59
N SER A 54 5.97 -3.73 -9.73
CA SER A 54 5.31 -4.61 -8.74
C SER A 54 6.10 -5.89 -8.43
N SER A 55 7.01 -6.32 -9.31
CA SER A 55 7.89 -7.47 -9.11
C SER A 55 9.12 -7.20 -8.22
N ASN A 56 9.33 -5.96 -7.79
CA ASN A 56 10.55 -5.53 -7.08
C ASN A 56 10.28 -5.29 -5.60
N TYR A 57 11.22 -5.70 -4.74
CA TYR A 57 11.09 -5.55 -3.29
C TYR A 57 10.91 -4.08 -2.87
N THR A 58 11.56 -3.14 -3.57
CA THR A 58 11.39 -1.70 -3.36
C THR A 58 9.94 -1.25 -3.57
N ALA A 59 9.22 -1.78 -4.57
CA ALA A 59 7.82 -1.46 -4.78
C ALA A 59 6.95 -1.99 -3.62
N TYR A 60 7.23 -3.20 -3.14
CA TYR A 60 6.57 -3.72 -1.94
C TYR A 60 6.80 -2.81 -0.71
N ARG A 61 8.04 -2.34 -0.51
CA ARG A 61 8.36 -1.42 0.60
C ARG A 61 7.61 -0.11 0.51
N GLN A 62 7.55 0.48 -0.69
CA GLN A 62 6.78 1.69 -0.96
C GLN A 62 5.29 1.47 -0.68
N LEU A 63 4.74 0.31 -1.07
CA LEU A 63 3.36 -0.06 -0.81
C LEU A 63 3.07 -0.21 0.71
N ASP A 64 3.93 -0.91 1.46
CA ASP A 64 3.84 -1.04 2.93
C ASP A 64 3.87 0.33 3.64
N GLU A 65 4.68 1.25 3.14
CA GLU A 65 4.74 2.63 3.67
C GLU A 65 3.46 3.41 3.39
N LEU A 66 2.92 3.34 2.17
CA LEU A 66 1.64 3.98 1.85
C LEU A 66 0.48 3.44 2.69
N PHE A 67 0.44 2.14 2.97
CA PHE A 67 -0.55 1.56 3.89
C PHE A 67 -0.45 2.12 5.31
N LYS A 68 0.77 2.27 5.84
CA LYS A 68 0.98 2.86 7.18
C LYS A 68 0.56 4.32 7.23
N GLU A 69 0.90 5.09 6.19
CA GLU A 69 0.48 6.48 6.07
C GLU A 69 -1.04 6.61 6.02
N ALA A 70 -1.70 5.82 5.16
CA ALA A 70 -3.15 5.79 5.03
C ALA A 70 -3.81 5.45 6.38
N LYS A 71 -3.36 4.39 7.05
CA LYS A 71 -3.86 4.00 8.37
C LYS A 71 -3.75 5.14 9.38
N LYS A 72 -2.59 5.82 9.43
CA LYS A 72 -2.37 6.95 10.35
C LYS A 72 -3.32 8.12 10.03
N LYS A 73 -3.42 8.52 8.77
CA LYS A 73 -4.27 9.67 8.39
C LYS A 73 -5.76 9.40 8.59
N ILE A 74 -6.23 8.19 8.28
CA ILE A 74 -7.62 7.77 8.54
C ILE A 74 -7.91 7.79 10.04
N ALA A 75 -7.01 7.26 10.88
CA ALA A 75 -7.19 7.26 12.33
C ALA A 75 -7.29 8.70 12.89
N VAL A 76 -6.42 9.61 12.43
CA VAL A 76 -6.47 11.03 12.81
C VAL A 76 -7.79 11.67 12.38
N LYS A 77 -8.23 11.45 11.14
CA LYS A 77 -9.50 11.99 10.64
C LYS A 77 -10.71 11.51 11.45
N ARG A 78 -10.74 10.23 11.82
CA ARG A 78 -11.80 9.67 12.69
C ARG A 78 -11.85 10.37 14.04
N ILE A 79 -10.70 10.49 14.72
CA ILE A 79 -10.61 11.19 16.02
C ILE A 79 -11.06 12.66 15.91
N MET A 80 -10.78 13.33 14.78
CA MET A 80 -11.20 14.72 14.57
C MET A 80 -12.68 14.87 14.24
N ASN A 81 -13.29 13.90 13.54
CA ASN A 81 -14.70 13.93 13.17
C ASN A 81 -15.63 13.43 14.29
N ASP A 82 -15.11 12.69 15.27
CA ASP A 82 -15.84 12.23 16.45
C ASP A 82 -15.88 13.29 17.58
N LYS A 83 -15.46 14.53 17.30
CA LYS A 83 -15.55 15.70 18.20
C LYS A 83 -16.61 16.67 17.71
#